data_AF-A0A5E4UKJ4-F1
#
_entry.id   AF-A0A5E4UKJ4-F1
#
_cell.length_a   1.000
_cell.length_b   1.000
_cell.length_c   1.000
_cell.angle_alpha   90.00
_cell.angle_beta   90.00
_cell.angle_gamma   90.00
#
_symmetry.space_group_name_H-M   'P 1'
#
loop_
_entity.id
_entity.type
_entity.pdbx_description
1 polymer ?
#
loop_
_entity_poly.entity_id
_entity_poly.type
_entity_poly.pdbx_seq_one_letter_code
_entity_poly.pdbx_strand_id
1 'polypeptide(L)'
;MKHHHTRHSAVGRHALSALPRSGAGHPVVLDPAGDPYARVAVEAYAEACAHDQPWLAEALQRQYQLAGGTPSSAAALWRVFHEAQQQAREGGSYDEAAWTHVALHLSGVLGAMNL
;
A
#
# COMPACT_ATOMS: atom_id res chain seq x y z
N MET A 1 -17.47 -26.87 54.20
CA MET A 1 -16.17 -27.52 54.43
C MET A 1 -15.54 -27.84 53.08
N LYS A 2 -14.34 -27.28 52.86
CA LYS A 2 -13.28 -27.74 51.95
C LYS A 2 -13.40 -27.37 50.46
N HIS A 3 -12.67 -26.30 50.14
CA HIS A 3 -12.13 -25.94 48.84
C HIS A 3 -11.32 -27.10 48.24
N HIS A 4 -11.42 -27.29 46.91
CA HIS A 4 -10.28 -27.73 46.12
C HIS A 4 -10.24 -26.95 44.81
N HIS A 5 -9.25 -26.07 44.73
CA HIS A 5 -8.75 -25.52 43.48
C HIS A 5 -8.09 -26.65 42.68
N THR A 6 -8.45 -26.80 41.42
CA THR A 6 -7.59 -27.44 40.43
C THR A 6 -7.37 -26.45 39.30
N ARG A 7 -6.27 -25.72 39.44
CA ARG A 7 -5.65 -24.94 38.38
C ARG A 7 -4.76 -25.93 37.61
N HIS A 8 -5.06 -26.22 36.36
CA HIS A 8 -4.05 -26.71 35.44
C HIS A 8 -4.26 -26.08 34.06
N SER A 9 -3.30 -25.23 33.72
CA SER A 9 -3.16 -24.52 32.47
C SER A 9 -3.06 -25.50 31.29
N ALA A 10 -3.86 -25.26 30.26
CA ALA A 10 -3.56 -25.61 28.88
C ALA A 10 -3.68 -24.31 28.10
N VAL A 11 -2.66 -23.44 28.06
CA VAL A 11 -1.61 -23.52 27.03
C VAL A 11 -2.11 -24.31 25.82
N GLY A 12 -3.02 -23.69 25.07
CA GLY A 12 -3.16 -23.90 23.64
C GLY A 12 -1.89 -23.35 22.98
N ARG A 13 -0.82 -24.12 23.15
CA ARG A 13 0.50 -23.89 22.56
C ARG A 13 0.27 -23.74 21.07
N HIS A 14 0.62 -22.57 20.54
CA HIS A 14 0.80 -22.31 19.13
C HIS A 14 1.44 -23.53 18.46
N ALA A 15 0.63 -24.33 17.78
CA ALA A 15 1.13 -25.26 16.79
C ALA A 15 1.48 -24.43 15.55
N LEU A 16 2.46 -23.55 15.70
CA LEU A 16 3.33 -23.19 14.58
C LEU A 16 4.08 -24.46 14.27
N SER A 17 3.43 -25.34 13.48
CA SER A 17 4.09 -26.42 12.79
C SER A 17 5.34 -25.82 12.19
N ALA A 18 6.48 -26.32 12.66
CA ALA A 18 7.80 -25.90 12.23
C ALA A 18 7.83 -25.97 10.70
N LEU A 19 7.59 -24.83 10.06
CA LEU A 19 7.87 -24.66 8.65
C LEU A 19 9.35 -25.00 8.50
N PRO A 20 9.73 -25.86 7.55
CA PRO A 20 11.14 -26.08 7.27
C PRO A 20 11.77 -24.70 7.12
N ARG A 21 12.85 -24.44 7.86
CA ARG A 21 13.72 -23.28 7.62
C ARG A 21 14.23 -23.46 6.19
N SER A 22 13.49 -22.90 5.24
CA SER A 22 13.83 -22.95 3.83
C SER A 22 15.21 -22.33 3.71
N GLY A 23 16.15 -23.14 3.24
CA GLY A 23 17.55 -22.76 3.10
C GLY A 23 17.69 -21.45 2.34
N ALA A 24 18.72 -20.68 2.69
CA ALA A 24 19.16 -19.43 2.06
C ALA A 24 18.37 -19.09 0.78
N GLY A 25 17.24 -18.40 1.00
CA GLY A 25 16.23 -18.23 -0.02
C GLY A 25 16.77 -17.40 -1.16
N HIS A 26 16.84 -17.98 -2.35
CA HIS A 26 16.99 -17.19 -3.55
C HIS A 26 15.79 -16.22 -3.61
N PRO A 27 16.01 -14.93 -3.93
CA PRO A 27 14.92 -13.97 -4.02
C PRO A 27 13.92 -14.47 -5.06
N VAL A 28 12.69 -14.74 -4.62
CA VAL A 28 11.59 -15.09 -5.50
C VAL A 28 11.15 -13.80 -6.19
N VAL A 29 11.43 -13.70 -7.49
CA VAL A 29 10.94 -12.61 -8.33
C VAL A 29 9.57 -13.02 -8.83
N LEU A 30 8.55 -12.27 -8.42
CA LEU A 30 7.20 -12.43 -8.96
C LEU A 30 7.14 -11.78 -10.35
N ASP A 31 6.54 -12.47 -11.32
CA ASP A 31 6.24 -11.94 -12.65
C ASP A 31 4.71 -11.88 -12.88
N PRO A 32 4.01 -10.83 -12.39
CA PRO A 32 2.58 -10.67 -12.59
C PRO A 32 2.15 -10.46 -14.06
N ALA A 33 3.09 -10.21 -14.97
CA ALA A 33 2.80 -10.06 -16.39
C ALA A 33 2.77 -11.42 -17.11
N GLY A 34 3.66 -12.34 -16.74
CA GLY A 34 3.78 -13.68 -17.33
C GLY A 34 3.15 -14.82 -16.51
N ASP A 35 2.93 -14.63 -15.21
CA ASP A 35 2.42 -15.66 -14.29
C ASP A 35 1.09 -15.24 -13.63
N PRO A 36 -0.02 -15.95 -13.91
CA PRO A 36 -1.32 -15.64 -13.32
C PRO A 36 -1.38 -15.83 -11.80
N TYR A 37 -0.60 -16.75 -11.24
CA TYR A 37 -0.57 -16.95 -9.78
C TYR A 37 0.21 -15.83 -9.08
N ALA A 38 1.30 -15.38 -9.70
CA ALA A 38 2.02 -14.20 -9.23
C ALA A 38 1.11 -12.96 -9.26
N ARG A 39 0.30 -12.80 -10.31
CA ARG A 39 -0.67 -11.72 -10.42
C ARG A 39 -1.71 -11.74 -9.29
N VAL A 40 -2.35 -12.88 -9.07
CA VAL A 40 -3.35 -13.04 -8.01
C VAL A 40 -2.73 -12.76 -6.63
N ALA A 41 -1.49 -13.21 -6.39
CA ALA A 41 -0.81 -12.94 -5.12
C ALA A 41 -0.57 -11.44 -4.89
N VAL A 42 -0.16 -10.71 -5.94
CA VAL A 42 0.06 -9.26 -5.84
C VAL A 42 -1.27 -8.50 -5.72
N GLU A 43 -2.32 -8.90 -6.43
CA GLU A 43 -3.67 -8.32 -6.29
C GLU A 43 -4.22 -8.52 -4.88
N ALA A 44 -4.13 -9.73 -4.33
CA ALA A 44 -4.57 -10.02 -2.97
C ALA A 44 -3.75 -9.25 -1.92
N TYR A 45 -2.45 -9.10 -2.15
CA TYR A 45 -1.59 -8.30 -1.27
C TYR A 45 -1.93 -6.81 -1.35
N ALA A 46 -2.16 -6.27 -2.55
CA ALA A 46 -2.60 -4.88 -2.74
C ALA A 46 -3.95 -4.62 -2.05
N GLU A 47 -4.91 -5.54 -2.17
CA GLU A 47 -6.20 -5.45 -1.47
C GLU A 47 -6.03 -5.46 0.05
N ALA A 48 -5.17 -6.33 0.57
CA ALA A 48 -4.87 -6.36 2.01
C ALA A 48 -4.20 -5.06 2.48
N CYS A 49 -3.33 -4.46 1.66
CA CYS A 49 -2.71 -3.18 1.94
C CYS A 49 -3.69 -2.00 1.84
N ALA A 50 -4.82 -2.13 1.14
CA ALA A 50 -5.71 -1.00 0.87
C ALA A 50 -6.30 -0.37 2.15
N HIS A 51 -6.40 -1.15 3.24
CA HIS A 51 -6.92 -0.66 4.52
C HIS A 51 -5.85 0.08 5.35
N ASP A 52 -4.70 -0.54 5.55
CA ASP A 52 -3.66 -0.03 6.46
C ASP A 52 -2.63 0.87 5.76
N GLN A 53 -2.39 0.63 4.46
CA GLN A 53 -1.37 1.29 3.64
C GLN A 53 -1.89 1.56 2.22
N PRO A 54 -2.87 2.48 2.05
CA PRO A 54 -3.50 2.74 0.76
C PRO A 54 -2.50 3.12 -0.34
N TRP A 55 -1.43 3.83 0.01
CA TRP A 55 -0.37 4.24 -0.91
C TRP A 55 0.42 3.04 -1.49
N LEU A 56 0.57 1.95 -0.72
CA LEU A 56 1.29 0.75 -1.14
C LEU A 56 0.42 -0.08 -2.09
N ALA A 57 -0.87 -0.21 -1.77
CA ALA A 57 -1.86 -0.84 -2.65
C ALA A 57 -1.85 -0.19 -4.04
N GLU A 58 -1.88 1.15 -4.10
CA GLU A 58 -1.82 1.89 -5.36
C GLU A 58 -0.48 1.77 -6.09
N ALA A 59 0.64 1.76 -5.37
CA ALA A 59 1.95 1.58 -5.97
C ALA A 59 2.05 0.21 -6.66
N LEU A 60 1.57 -0.84 -6.01
CA LEU A 60 1.48 -2.19 -6.58
C LEU A 60 0.54 -2.23 -7.78
N GLN A 61 -0.65 -1.62 -7.66
CA GLN A 61 -1.61 -1.53 -8.76
C GLN A 61 -1.03 -0.80 -9.98
N ARG A 62 -0.27 0.27 -9.78
CA ARG A 62 0.39 1.01 -10.87
C ARG A 62 1.56 0.24 -11.47
N GLN A 63 2.42 -0.32 -10.64
CA GLN A 63 3.61 -1.07 -11.08
C GLN A 63 3.23 -2.28 -11.92
N TYR A 64 2.16 -2.98 -11.55
CA TYR A 64 1.72 -4.20 -12.23
C TYR A 64 0.46 -4.01 -13.08
N GLN A 65 0.01 -2.77 -13.30
CA GLN A 65 -1.18 -2.43 -14.09
C GLN A 65 -2.42 -3.24 -13.69
N LEU A 66 -2.60 -3.41 -12.38
CA LEU A 66 -3.70 -4.18 -11.81
C LEU A 66 -5.00 -3.37 -11.92
N ALA A 67 -6.11 -4.05 -12.14
CA ALA A 67 -7.41 -3.41 -12.26
C ALA A 67 -7.95 -3.06 -10.86
N GLY A 68 -7.96 -1.77 -10.52
CA GLY A 68 -8.88 -1.19 -9.56
C GLY A 68 -8.47 -1.21 -8.08
N GLY A 69 -8.46 -0.01 -7.51
CA GLY A 69 -8.62 0.28 -6.09
C GLY A 69 -9.19 1.70 -5.98
N THR A 70 -9.94 2.01 -4.91
CA THR A 70 -10.35 3.41 -4.66
C THR A 70 -9.07 4.21 -4.42
N PRO A 71 -8.77 5.21 -5.24
CA PRO A 71 -7.51 5.90 -5.12
C PRO A 71 -7.41 6.59 -3.77
N SER A 72 -6.24 6.52 -3.13
CA SER A 72 -5.98 7.15 -1.85
C SER A 72 -6.30 8.64 -1.92
N SER A 73 -6.64 9.25 -0.77
CA SER A 73 -6.85 10.69 -0.69
C SER A 73 -5.66 11.47 -1.25
N ALA A 74 -4.43 10.99 -1.04
CA ALA A 74 -3.22 11.55 -1.61
C ALA A 74 -3.20 11.49 -3.16
N ALA A 75 -3.55 10.35 -3.75
CA ALA A 75 -3.62 10.21 -5.20
C ALA A 75 -4.80 10.98 -5.83
N ALA A 76 -5.89 11.17 -5.10
CA ALA A 76 -6.98 12.07 -5.49
C ALA A 76 -6.51 13.53 -5.50
N LEU A 77 -5.84 13.98 -4.44
CA LEU A 77 -5.27 15.33 -4.35
C LEU A 77 -4.26 15.61 -5.46
N TRP A 78 -3.39 14.64 -5.80
CA TRP A 78 -2.46 14.78 -6.92
C TRP A 78 -3.16 14.91 -8.28
N ARG A 79 -4.24 14.16 -8.51
CA ARG A 79 -5.01 14.27 -9.76
C ARG A 79 -5.69 15.62 -9.89
N VAL A 80 -6.34 16.09 -8.83
CA VAL A 80 -6.97 17.43 -8.80
C VAL A 80 -5.93 18.52 -9.01
N PHE A 81 -4.76 18.41 -8.38
CA PHE A 81 -3.65 19.35 -8.59
C PHE A 81 -3.19 19.38 -10.05
N HIS A 82 -2.98 18.21 -10.66
CA HIS A 82 -2.54 18.13 -12.05
C HIS A 82 -3.58 18.69 -13.03
N GLU A 83 -4.86 18.41 -12.79
CA GLU A 83 -5.97 18.95 -13.59
C GLU A 83 -6.03 20.48 -13.48
N ALA A 84 -5.93 21.03 -12.27
CA ALA A 84 -5.90 22.48 -12.06
C ALA A 84 -4.67 23.14 -12.71
N GLN A 85 -3.51 22.48 -12.69
CA GLN A 85 -2.30 22.96 -13.34
C GLN A 85 -2.47 23.02 -14.87
N GLN A 86 -3.10 22.00 -15.47
CA GLN A 86 -3.37 21.95 -16.91
C GLN A 86 -4.36 23.05 -17.32
N GLN A 87 -5.44 23.23 -16.57
CA GLN A 87 -6.40 24.32 -16.80
C GLN A 87 -5.73 25.69 -16.70
N ALA A 88 -4.81 25.90 -15.75
CA ALA A 88 -4.07 27.16 -15.62
C ALA A 88 -3.12 27.41 -16.81
N ARG A 89 -2.52 26.36 -17.38
CA ARG A 89 -1.71 26.44 -18.62
C ARG A 89 -2.55 26.87 -19.81
N GLU A 90 -3.76 26.34 -19.92
CA GLU A 90 -4.69 26.66 -21.00
C GLU A 90 -5.29 28.07 -20.85
N GLY A 91 -5.48 28.55 -19.61
CA GLY A 91 -6.06 29.86 -19.29
C GLY A 91 -5.11 31.06 -19.39
N GLY A 92 -3.84 30.86 -19.72
CA GLY A 92 -2.87 31.93 -19.95
C GLY A 92 -2.33 32.65 -18.71
N SER A 93 -2.73 32.25 -17.49
CA SER A 93 -2.22 32.78 -16.21
C SER A 93 -1.25 31.81 -15.52
N TYR A 94 -0.51 31.03 -16.30
CA TYR A 94 0.39 30.01 -15.76
C TYR A 94 1.72 30.61 -15.28
N ASP A 95 1.96 30.51 -13.98
CA ASP A 95 3.25 30.80 -13.35
C ASP A 95 3.91 29.49 -12.91
N GLU A 96 5.00 29.12 -13.58
CA GLU A 96 5.72 27.87 -13.33
C GLU A 96 6.33 27.81 -11.91
N ALA A 97 6.84 28.94 -11.39
CA ALA A 97 7.46 28.99 -10.08
C ALA A 97 6.41 28.80 -8.97
N ALA A 98 5.24 29.42 -9.12
CA ALA A 98 4.12 29.25 -8.20
C ALA A 98 3.63 27.80 -8.16
N TRP A 99 3.41 27.20 -9.34
CA TRP A 99 2.96 25.79 -9.42
C TRP A 99 4.00 24.80 -8.89
N THR A 100 5.29 25.06 -9.12
CA THR A 100 6.38 24.24 -8.55
C THR A 100 6.42 24.34 -7.03
N HIS A 101 6.21 25.53 -6.47
CA HIS A 101 6.14 25.73 -5.02
C HIS A 101 4.98 24.94 -4.39
N VAL A 102 3.78 25.00 -5.01
CA VAL A 102 2.62 24.22 -4.55
C VAL A 102 2.87 22.72 -4.65
N ALA A 103 3.53 22.24 -5.71
CA ALA A 103 3.88 20.82 -5.84
C ALA A 103 4.84 20.33 -4.73
N LEU A 104 5.84 21.15 -4.38
CA LEU A 104 6.77 20.85 -3.27
C LEU A 104 6.06 20.83 -1.92
N HIS A 105 5.17 21.80 -1.67
CA HIS A 105 4.39 21.85 -0.44
C HIS A 105 3.43 20.67 -0.33
N LEU A 106 2.73 20.33 -1.41
CA LEU A 106 1.84 19.17 -1.48
C LEU A 106 2.60 17.86 -1.24
N SER A 107 3.80 17.72 -1.83
CA SER A 107 4.69 16.57 -1.58
C SER A 107 5.09 16.47 -0.10
N GLY A 108 5.40 17.61 0.53
CA GLY A 108 5.72 17.66 1.96
C GLY A 108 4.55 17.27 2.86
N VAL A 109 3.36 17.81 2.60
CA VAL A 109 2.15 17.50 3.38
C VAL A 109 1.74 16.04 3.22
N LEU A 110 1.70 15.54 1.98
CA LEU A 110 1.34 14.15 1.72
C LEU A 110 2.40 13.17 2.24
N GLY A 111 3.68 13.54 2.20
CA GLY A 111 4.75 12.78 2.83
C GLY A 111 4.64 12.74 4.35
N ALA A 112 4.21 13.84 4.98
CA ALA A 112 4.00 13.92 6.42
C ALA A 112 2.74 13.18 6.91
N MET A 113 1.71 13.04 6.07
CA MET A 113 0.51 12.25 6.38
C MET A 113 0.76 10.73 6.30
N ASN A 114 1.89 10.30 5.74
CA ASN A 114 2.24 8.91 5.52
C ASN A 114 3.26 8.35 6.53
N LEU A 115 3.56 9.13 7.58
CA LEU A 115 4.44 8.81 8.71
C LEU A 115 3.60 8.66 9.98
#